data_AF-A0A4Y2JV14-F1
#
_entry.id   AF-A0A4Y2JV14-F1
#
_cell.length_a   1.000
_cell.length_b   1.000
_cell.length_c   1.000
_cell.angle_alpha   90.00
_cell.angle_beta   90.00
_cell.angle_gamma   90.00
#
_symmetry.space_group_name_H-M   'P 1'
#
loop_
_entity.id
_entity.type
_entity.pdbx_description
1 polymer ?
#
loop_
_entity_poly.entity_id
_entity_poly.type
_entity_poly.pdbx_seq_one_letter_code
_entity_poly.pdbx_strand_id
1 'polypeptide(L)'
;MELHKWSSNCKELLANSEVSDGDVSLTIPDETKVLGLLWRPQKDSLAFSVSANVDTCESCKITKRYVLSTTARIFDPLGLISPVVTKAKLVMQELWRLKLDWNDSLPIQLESQWKRFVTFLSTINTLNIPRYIFLDYAL
;
A
#
# COMPACT_ATOMS: atom_id res chain seq x y z
N MET A 1 0.37 28.87 -14.45
CA MET A 1 0.68 27.57 -13.81
C MET A 1 0.51 26.51 -14.88
N GLU A 2 1.58 25.80 -15.22
CA GLU A 2 1.54 24.68 -16.15
C GLU A 2 1.46 23.37 -15.37
N LEU A 3 0.62 22.43 -15.81
CA LEU A 3 0.50 21.12 -15.18
C LEU A 3 1.61 20.20 -15.67
N HIS A 4 2.63 19.98 -14.85
CA HIS A 4 3.77 19.13 -15.21
C HIS A 4 3.50 17.62 -15.05
N LYS A 5 2.42 17.21 -14.36
CA LYS A 5 2.06 15.79 -14.17
C LYS A 5 0.55 15.62 -14.06
N TRP A 6 -0.08 15.17 -15.14
CA TRP A 6 -1.49 14.82 -15.15
C TRP A 6 -1.70 13.45 -15.78
N SER A 7 -2.79 12.78 -15.41
CA SER A 7 -3.15 11.45 -15.91
C SER A 7 -4.67 11.32 -15.89
N SER A 8 -5.22 10.60 -16.85
CA SER A 8 -6.67 10.45 -17.04
C SER A 8 -7.02 8.97 -17.29
N ASN A 9 -8.20 8.56 -16.83
CA ASN A 9 -8.83 7.28 -17.21
C ASN A 9 -9.66 7.38 -18.50
N CYS A 10 -9.88 8.59 -19.05
CA CYS A 10 -10.65 8.83 -20.26
C CYS A 10 -9.69 8.93 -21.47
N LYS A 11 -9.90 8.03 -22.45
CA LYS A 11 -9.06 7.92 -23.65
C LYS A 11 -9.26 9.11 -24.59
N GLU A 12 -10.48 9.62 -24.71
CA GLU A 12 -10.80 10.76 -25.58
C GLU A 12 -10.05 12.02 -25.13
N LEU A 13 -9.96 12.24 -23.80
CA LEU A 13 -9.23 13.38 -23.23
C LEU A 13 -7.72 13.32 -23.50
N LEU A 14 -7.15 12.11 -23.65
CA LEU A 14 -5.73 11.93 -23.96
C LEU A 14 -5.44 11.95 -25.46
N ALA A 15 -6.43 11.60 -26.29
CA ALA A 15 -6.31 11.66 -27.74
C ALA A 15 -6.42 13.09 -28.29
N ASN A 16 -7.21 13.95 -27.62
CA ASN A 16 -7.48 15.32 -28.05
C ASN A 16 -6.49 16.37 -27.52
N SER A 17 -5.52 15.97 -26.70
CA SER A 17 -4.48 16.89 -26.21
C SER A 17 -3.41 17.07 -27.29
N GLU A 18 -3.57 18.12 -28.10
CA GLU A 18 -2.51 18.69 -28.94
C GLU A 18 -1.39 19.25 -28.04
N VAL A 19 -0.47 18.40 -27.60
CA VAL A 19 0.72 18.86 -26.86
C VAL A 19 1.84 19.10 -27.85
N SER A 20 2.06 20.39 -28.12
CA SER A 20 3.31 20.91 -28.67
C SER A 20 4.46 20.62 -27.70
N ASP A 21 5.47 19.94 -28.25
CA ASP A 21 6.89 19.92 -27.86
C ASP A 21 7.24 19.84 -26.36
N GLY A 22 7.77 18.68 -25.94
CA GLY A 22 8.89 18.67 -25.00
C GLY A 22 8.79 17.79 -23.76
N ASP A 23 7.68 17.77 -23.00
CA ASP A 23 7.80 17.30 -21.60
C ASP A 23 6.61 16.51 -21.01
N VAL A 24 5.53 16.31 -21.78
CA VAL A 24 4.35 15.55 -21.31
C VAL A 24 4.13 14.34 -22.20
N SER A 25 4.65 13.18 -21.77
CA SER A 25 4.28 11.90 -22.37
C SER A 25 2.82 11.59 -22.03
N LEU A 26 1.93 11.73 -23.02
CA LEU A 26 0.48 11.51 -22.91
C LEU A 26 0.07 10.04 -23.06
N THR A 27 1.00 9.11 -22.89
CA THR A 27 0.66 7.69 -22.77
C THR A 27 -0.03 7.46 -21.44
N ILE A 28 -1.09 6.63 -21.44
CA ILE A 28 -1.66 6.16 -20.18
C ILE A 28 -0.56 5.35 -19.48
N PRO A 29 -0.01 5.82 -18.36
CA PRO A 29 0.95 5.01 -17.63
C PRO A 29 0.21 3.77 -17.14
N ASP A 30 0.87 2.61 -17.18
CA ASP A 30 0.28 1.37 -16.61
C ASP A 30 -0.10 1.57 -15.14
N GLU A 31 0.76 2.31 -14.41
CA GLU A 31 0.55 2.69 -13.02
C GLU A 31 1.10 4.10 -12.76
N THR A 32 0.38 4.89 -11.94
CA THR A 32 0.85 6.18 -11.41
C THR A 32 0.50 6.30 -9.94
N LYS A 33 1.14 7.20 -9.19
CA LYS A 33 0.83 7.39 -7.77
C LYS A 33 -0.24 8.45 -7.56
N VAL A 34 -1.27 8.12 -6.78
CA VAL A 34 -2.33 9.05 -6.36
C VAL A 34 -2.52 8.90 -4.85
N LEU A 35 -2.41 10.01 -4.12
CA LEU A 35 -2.52 10.03 -2.66
C LEU A 35 -1.63 8.98 -1.98
N GLY A 36 -0.43 8.70 -2.51
CA GLY A 36 0.49 7.68 -1.97
C GLY A 36 0.12 6.22 -2.27
N LEU A 37 -1.02 5.96 -2.92
CA LEU A 37 -1.40 4.66 -3.47
C LEU A 37 -1.02 4.56 -4.94
N LEU A 38 -1.04 3.34 -5.51
CA LEU A 38 -0.98 3.16 -6.95
C LEU A 38 -2.38 3.32 -7.55
N TRP A 39 -2.45 3.98 -8.69
CA TRP A 39 -3.63 4.08 -9.52
C TRP A 39 -3.30 3.50 -10.89
N ARG A 40 -4.19 2.63 -11.37
CA ARG A 40 -4.16 2.04 -12.72
C ARG A 40 -5.21 2.75 -13.56
N PRO A 41 -4.86 3.77 -14.37
CA PRO A 41 -5.86 4.61 -15.04
C PRO A 41 -6.73 3.83 -16.02
N GLN A 42 -6.15 2.84 -16.73
CA GLN A 42 -6.89 2.02 -17.70
C GLN A 42 -8.03 1.22 -17.07
N LYS A 43 -7.86 0.75 -15.83
CA LYS A 43 -8.87 -0.04 -15.08
C LYS A 43 -9.66 0.81 -14.10
N ASP A 44 -9.32 2.09 -13.98
CA ASP A 44 -9.74 3.00 -12.93
C ASP A 44 -9.77 2.39 -11.52
N SER A 45 -8.67 1.72 -11.16
CA SER A 45 -8.55 1.02 -9.88
C SER A 45 -7.36 1.49 -9.07
N LEU A 46 -7.55 1.59 -7.75
CA LEU A 46 -6.49 1.76 -6.77
C LEU A 46 -5.84 0.40 -6.47
N ALA A 47 -4.54 0.43 -6.23
CA ALA A 47 -3.72 -0.72 -5.89
C ALA A 47 -2.68 -0.35 -4.82
N PHE A 48 -2.13 -1.38 -4.18
CA PHE A 48 -1.11 -1.23 -3.15
C PHE A 48 0.24 -1.73 -3.69
N SER A 49 1.31 -1.07 -3.24
CA SER A 49 2.68 -1.53 -3.45
C SER A 49 3.36 -1.62 -2.11
N VAL A 50 3.36 -2.82 -1.55
CA VAL A 50 4.04 -3.13 -0.30
C VAL A 50 5.15 -4.11 -0.60
N SER A 51 6.37 -3.67 -0.38
CA SER A 51 7.52 -4.57 -0.37
C SER A 51 7.47 -5.40 0.90
N ALA A 52 7.07 -6.66 0.76
CA ALA A 52 7.39 -7.68 1.73
C ALA A 52 8.88 -8.02 1.58
N ASN A 53 9.76 -7.04 1.81
CA ASN A 53 11.17 -7.29 2.03
C ASN A 53 11.26 -7.93 3.40
N VAL A 54 10.96 -9.21 3.40
CA VAL A 54 11.24 -10.06 4.53
C VAL A 54 12.74 -10.28 4.44
N ASP A 55 13.50 -9.52 5.21
CA ASP A 55 14.81 -9.98 5.66
C ASP A 55 14.56 -11.17 6.62
N THR A 56 13.93 -12.24 6.11
CA THR A 56 13.86 -13.58 6.69
C THR A 56 15.23 -14.23 6.51
N CYS A 57 16.30 -13.53 6.90
CA CYS A 57 17.44 -14.29 7.34
C CYS A 57 16.94 -15.03 8.60
N GLU A 58 16.93 -16.36 8.60
CA GLU A 58 16.44 -17.14 9.75
C GLU A 58 17.17 -16.77 11.06
N SER A 59 18.35 -16.16 10.94
CA SER A 59 19.15 -15.59 12.02
C SER A 59 18.84 -14.13 12.38
N CYS A 60 17.96 -13.44 11.65
CA CYS A 60 17.65 -12.03 11.85
C CYS A 60 16.59 -11.90 12.93
N LYS A 61 17.02 -11.39 14.10
CA LYS A 61 16.14 -11.10 15.23
C LYS A 61 15.06 -10.11 14.81
N ILE A 62 13.80 -10.52 14.85
CA ILE A 62 12.67 -9.60 14.67
C ILE A 62 12.52 -8.79 15.96
N THR A 63 12.65 -7.48 15.84
CA THR A 63 12.57 -6.55 16.98
C THR A 63 11.27 -5.77 16.98
N LYS A 64 10.92 -5.20 18.14
CA LYS A 64 9.78 -4.26 18.25
C LYS A 64 9.90 -3.08 17.27
N ARG A 65 11.12 -2.55 17.09
CA ARG A 65 11.39 -1.49 16.10
C ARG A 65 11.08 -1.94 14.67
N TYR A 66 11.43 -3.18 14.32
CA TYR A 66 11.14 -3.73 12.99
C TYR A 66 9.63 -3.89 12.77
N VAL A 67 8.89 -4.37 13.77
CA VAL A 67 7.42 -4.49 13.69
C VAL A 67 6.77 -3.13 13.48
N LEU A 68 7.19 -2.12 14.23
CA LEU A 68 6.65 -0.76 14.08
C LEU A 68 6.97 -0.17 12.72
N SER A 69 8.23 -0.25 12.26
CA SER A 69 8.64 0.31 10.97
C SER A 69 7.92 -0.36 9.80
N THR A 70 7.68 -1.66 9.89
CA THR A 70 6.89 -2.39 8.90
C THR A 70 5.42 -2.02 8.95
N THR A 71 4.83 -1.89 10.15
CA THR A 71 3.45 -1.43 10.32
C THR A 71 3.24 -0.04 9.72
N ALA A 72 4.18 0.89 9.94
CA ALA A 72 4.11 2.26 9.42
C ALA A 72 4.24 2.33 7.89
N ARG A 73 4.87 1.33 7.24
CA ARG A 73 4.94 1.23 5.78
C ARG A 73 3.62 0.80 5.14
N ILE A 74 2.69 0.23 5.91
CA ILE A 74 1.35 -0.12 5.42
C ILE A 74 0.52 1.15 5.34
N PHE A 75 0.61 1.82 4.20
CA PHE A 75 -0.03 3.10 3.96
C PHE A 75 -1.45 2.91 3.39
N ASP A 76 -2.46 3.31 4.16
CA ASP A 76 -3.87 3.19 3.81
C ASP A 76 -4.65 4.46 4.16
N PRO A 77 -4.53 5.54 3.36
CA PRO A 77 -5.12 6.84 3.66
C PRO A 77 -6.66 6.84 3.55
N LEU A 78 -7.23 5.86 2.85
CA LEU A 78 -8.67 5.74 2.59
C LEU A 78 -9.33 4.65 3.44
N GLY A 79 -8.57 3.92 4.25
CA GLY A 79 -9.09 2.84 5.09
C GLY A 79 -9.52 1.58 4.33
N LEU A 80 -9.11 1.42 3.07
CA LEU A 80 -9.53 0.33 2.18
C LEU A 80 -9.03 -1.05 2.63
N ILE A 81 -7.92 -1.08 3.36
CA ILE A 81 -7.32 -2.29 3.95
C ILE A 81 -7.22 -2.17 5.48
N SER A 82 -8.13 -1.42 6.10
CA SER A 82 -8.20 -1.22 7.56
C SER A 82 -8.08 -2.52 8.38
N PRO A 83 -8.66 -3.67 7.97
CA PRO A 83 -8.46 -4.94 8.69
C PRO A 83 -7.00 -5.42 8.70
N VAL A 84 -6.24 -5.19 7.62
CA VAL A 84 -4.81 -5.54 7.52
C VAL A 84 -3.99 -4.66 8.45
N VAL A 85 -4.23 -3.34 8.39
CA VAL A 85 -3.57 -2.36 9.27
C VAL A 85 -3.87 -2.66 10.74
N THR A 86 -5.11 -3.01 11.06
CA THR A 86 -5.54 -3.37 12.42
C THR A 86 -4.81 -4.61 12.92
N LYS A 87 -4.67 -5.66 12.11
CA LYS A 87 -3.90 -6.86 12.51
C LYS A 87 -2.45 -6.52 12.86
N ALA A 88 -1.78 -5.66 12.09
CA ALA A 88 -0.43 -5.23 12.41
C ALA A 88 -0.37 -4.45 13.75
N LYS A 89 -1.35 -3.55 13.96
CA LYS A 89 -1.47 -2.76 15.20
C LYS A 89 -1.76 -3.63 16.43
N LEU A 90 -2.51 -4.72 16.30
CA LEU A 90 -2.75 -5.66 17.40
C LEU A 90 -1.46 -6.35 17.85
N VAL A 91 -0.61 -6.78 16.92
CA VAL A 91 0.72 -7.31 17.27
C VAL A 91 1.54 -6.23 17.98
N MET A 92 1.57 -5.02 17.44
CA MET A 92 2.29 -3.90 18.07
C MET A 92 1.79 -3.63 19.50
N GLN A 93 0.46 -3.62 19.71
CA GLN A 93 -0.16 -3.44 21.02
C GLN A 93 0.30 -4.51 22.02
N GLU A 94 0.37 -5.77 21.59
CA GLU A 94 0.85 -6.86 22.44
C GLU A 94 2.32 -6.68 22.83
N LEU A 95 3.17 -6.23 21.91
CA LEU A 95 4.58 -5.90 22.23
C LEU A 95 4.70 -4.75 23.24
N TRP A 96 3.77 -3.79 23.22
CA TRP A 96 3.70 -2.75 24.25
C TRP A 96 3.26 -3.33 25.60
N ARG A 97 2.26 -4.22 25.61
CA ARG A 97 1.78 -4.89 26.83
C ARG A 97 2.88 -5.71 27.51
N LEU A 98 3.73 -6.36 26.71
CA LEU A 98 4.90 -7.12 27.18
C LEU A 98 6.08 -6.23 27.63
N LYS A 99 5.97 -4.91 27.47
CA LYS A 99 7.01 -3.93 27.83
C LYS A 99 8.38 -4.20 27.19
N LEU A 100 8.40 -4.75 25.97
CA LEU A 100 9.64 -4.95 25.21
C LEU A 100 10.28 -3.62 24.82
N ASP A 101 11.59 -3.55 24.90
CA ASP A 101 12.37 -2.43 24.36
C ASP A 101 12.48 -2.50 22.83
N TRP A 102 12.93 -1.40 22.23
CA TRP A 102 12.99 -1.24 20.77
C TRP A 102 13.76 -2.35 20.05
N ASN A 103 14.85 -2.83 20.65
CA ASN A 103 15.76 -3.81 20.06
C ASN A 103 15.58 -5.22 20.64
N ASP A 104 14.61 -5.41 21.54
CA ASP A 104 14.33 -6.73 22.08
C ASP A 104 13.75 -7.64 21.01
N SER A 105 14.13 -8.92 21.09
CA SER A 105 13.59 -9.95 20.22
C SER A 105 12.16 -10.27 20.61
N LEU A 106 11.32 -10.53 19.60
CA LEU A 106 9.96 -10.99 19.85
C LEU A 106 9.95 -12.37 20.54
N PRO A 107 8.98 -12.63 21.44
CA PRO A 107 8.68 -13.99 21.88
C PRO A 107 8.33 -14.87 20.69
N ILE A 108 8.76 -16.14 20.73
CA ILE A 108 8.62 -17.12 19.63
C ILE A 108 7.21 -17.15 19.03
N GLN A 109 6.18 -17.10 19.87
CA GLN A 109 4.79 -17.13 19.43
C GLN A 109 4.42 -15.89 18.59
N LEU A 110 4.80 -14.69 19.04
CA LEU A 110 4.54 -13.44 18.33
C LEU A 110 5.41 -13.29 17.09
N GLU A 111 6.65 -13.78 17.15
CA GLU A 111 7.53 -13.82 15.99
C GLU A 111 6.94 -14.69 14.87
N SER A 112 6.44 -15.89 15.21
CA SER A 112 5.77 -16.78 14.25
C SER A 112 4.52 -16.13 13.65
N GLN A 113 3.68 -15.52 14.49
CA GLN A 113 2.49 -14.78 14.02
C GLN A 113 2.86 -13.62 13.10
N TRP A 114 3.90 -12.86 13.46
CA TRP A 114 4.38 -11.74 12.67
C TRP A 114 4.96 -12.16 11.33
N LYS A 115 5.81 -13.20 11.31
CA LYS A 115 6.35 -13.78 10.06
C LYS A 115 5.21 -14.21 9.13
N ARG A 116 4.21 -14.92 9.65
CA ARG A 116 3.02 -15.32 8.89
C ARG A 116 2.27 -14.10 8.35
N PHE A 117 2.04 -13.08 9.17
CA PHE A 117 1.39 -11.84 8.75
C PHE A 117 2.15 -11.17 7.59
N VAL A 118 3.47 -11.02 7.69
CA VAL A 118 4.29 -10.39 6.65
C VAL A 118 4.32 -11.21 5.36
N THR A 119 4.34 -12.55 5.43
CA THR A 119 4.20 -13.41 4.25
C THR A 119 2.90 -13.11 3.51
N PHE A 120 1.77 -13.05 4.22
CA PHE A 120 0.49 -12.70 3.63
C PHE A 120 0.38 -11.23 3.22
N LEU A 121 1.18 -10.34 3.80
CA LEU A 121 1.12 -8.92 3.46
C LEU A 121 1.39 -8.68 1.98
N SER A 122 2.28 -9.46 1.36
CA SER A 122 2.55 -9.38 -0.09
C SER A 122 1.30 -9.56 -0.97
N THR A 123 0.28 -10.29 -0.50
CA THR A 123 -0.93 -10.56 -1.28
C THR A 123 -1.78 -9.31 -1.47
N ILE A 124 -1.60 -8.25 -0.67
CA ILE A 124 -2.35 -6.99 -0.90
C ILE A 124 -1.97 -6.31 -2.21
N ASN A 125 -0.80 -6.62 -2.77
CA ASN A 125 -0.37 -6.09 -4.06
C ASN A 125 -1.22 -6.62 -5.23
N THR A 126 -1.96 -7.73 -5.04
CA THR A 126 -2.87 -8.28 -6.05
C THR A 126 -4.25 -7.62 -6.02
N LEU A 127 -4.56 -6.83 -4.98
CA LEU A 127 -5.82 -6.13 -4.86
C LEU A 127 -5.95 -5.07 -5.96
N ASN A 128 -7.14 -5.03 -6.56
CA ASN A 128 -7.58 -3.99 -7.49
C ASN A 128 -8.90 -3.47 -6.95
N ILE A 129 -8.89 -2.27 -6.37
CA ILE A 129 -10.07 -1.67 -5.77
C ILE A 129 -10.61 -0.61 -6.74
N PRO A 130 -11.83 -0.76 -7.29
CA PRO A 130 -12.42 0.27 -8.14
C PRO A 130 -12.41 1.63 -7.44
N ARG A 131 -11.93 2.67 -8.11
CA ARG A 131 -11.91 4.03 -7.55
C ARG A 131 -13.32 4.63 -7.52
N TYR A 132 -14.11 4.33 -8.54
CA TYR A 132 -15.51 4.69 -8.62
C TYR A 132 -16.38 3.60 -8.00
N ILE A 133 -17.20 3.97 -7.02
CA ILE A 133 -18.19 3.09 -6.41
C ILE A 133 -19.56 3.63 -6.81
N PHE A 134 -20.23 2.94 -7.74
CA PHE A 134 -21.63 3.23 -8.01
C PHE A 134 -22.48 2.50 -6.98
N LEU A 135 -23.31 3.26 -6.26
CA LEU A 135 -24.35 2.69 -5.40
C LEU A 135 -25.65 2.75 -6.19
N ASP A 136 -26.07 1.62 -6.74
CA ASP A 136 -27.37 1.42 -7.41
C ASP A 136 -28.56 1.44 -6.42
N TYR A 137 -28.50 2.28 -5.39
CA TYR A 137 -29.65 2.54 -4.54
C TYR A 137 -30.37 3.78 -5.07
N ALA A 138 -31.11 3.58 -6.14
CA ALA A 138 -32.29 4.39 -6.40
C ALA A 138 -33.25 4.19 -5.21
N LEU A 139 -33.39 5.20 -4.36
CA LEU A 139 -34.55 5.41 -3.50
C LEU A 139 -35.65 6.09 -4.32
#